data_AF-A0A7S1NR34-F1
#
_entry.id   AF-A0A7S1NR34-F1
#
_cell.length_a   1.000
_cell.length_b   1.000
_cell.length_c   1.000
_cell.angle_alpha   90.00
_cell.angle_beta   90.00
_cell.angle_gamma   90.00
#
_symmetry.space_group_name_H-M   'P 1'
#
loop_
_entity.id
_entity.type
_entity.pdbx_description
1 polymer ?
#
loop_
_entity_poly.entity_id
_entity_poly.type
_entity_poly.pdbx_seq_one_letter_code
_entity_poly.pdbx_strand_id
1 'polypeptide(L)'
;EWAPDGTQGRSSLVSVTQEILVQFIETHFPVEPDEHFMEEVGIEGVNELQGYMQQGINCRAAKAQLLQQAKELALPATALDDMIEQLGGPEMVAEMTGRKGRLVRAGQRYGYEPRCRPGDDMDQVNVKEKEHFMNGTKLVAIISDAASTGISLHAERGVANTRRRIHITIELAWSAEKTIQQLGRTHRSNQCSAPCFKLMITTVGGEQRFAAAVARRLELMGALRGD
;
A
#
# COMPACT_ATOMS: atom_id res chain seq x y z
N GLU A 1 7.92 -32.67 7.42
CA GLU A 1 7.86 -32.28 6.00
C GLU A 1 6.59 -31.47 5.77
N TRP A 2 6.73 -30.17 5.55
CA TRP A 2 5.63 -29.31 5.14
C TRP A 2 5.72 -29.20 3.64
N ALA A 3 4.96 -30.04 2.93
CA ALA A 3 4.77 -29.89 1.49
C ALA A 3 3.68 -28.83 1.29
N PRO A 4 3.93 -27.73 0.54
CA PRO A 4 2.85 -26.85 0.15
C PRO A 4 2.01 -27.58 -0.90
N ASP A 5 0.75 -27.83 -0.55
CA ASP A 5 -0.26 -28.30 -1.48
C ASP A 5 -0.36 -27.31 -2.66
N GLY A 6 -0.20 -27.82 -3.88
CA GLY A 6 -0.04 -27.08 -5.13
C GLY A 6 -1.32 -26.43 -5.66
N THR A 7 -2.31 -26.24 -4.80
CA THR A 7 -3.58 -25.59 -5.11
C THR A 7 -3.85 -24.46 -4.12
N GLN A 8 -2.94 -23.50 -4.01
CA GLN A 8 -3.32 -22.19 -3.47
C GLN A 8 -4.17 -21.49 -4.52
N GLY A 9 -5.45 -21.35 -4.20
CA GLY A 9 -6.43 -20.64 -5.02
C GLY A 9 -5.86 -19.29 -5.44
N ARG A 10 -5.90 -19.02 -6.76
CA ARG A 10 -5.56 -17.72 -7.32
C ARG A 10 -6.28 -16.66 -6.48
N SER A 11 -5.51 -15.83 -5.76
CA SER A 11 -6.08 -14.67 -5.09
C SER A 11 -6.74 -13.85 -6.20
N SER A 12 -8.06 -13.78 -6.18
CA SER A 12 -8.86 -13.12 -7.22
C SER A 12 -8.72 -11.58 -7.18
N LEU A 13 -7.82 -11.06 -6.34
CA LEU A 13 -7.56 -9.64 -6.15
C LEU A 13 -7.08 -9.00 -7.46
N VAL A 14 -7.68 -7.87 -7.81
CA VAL A 14 -7.22 -7.01 -8.90
C VAL A 14 -5.87 -6.42 -8.53
N SER A 15 -4.90 -6.48 -9.44
CA SER A 15 -3.58 -5.93 -9.20
C SER A 15 -3.58 -4.43 -9.43
N VAL A 16 -3.28 -3.64 -8.38
CA VAL A 16 -3.06 -2.19 -8.53
C VAL A 16 -1.91 -1.92 -9.51
N THR A 17 -0.89 -2.78 -9.55
CA THR A 17 0.19 -2.68 -10.54
C THR A 17 -0.35 -2.85 -11.97
N GLN A 18 -1.30 -3.75 -12.17
CA GLN A 18 -1.98 -3.91 -13.46
C GLN A 18 -2.84 -2.70 -13.81
N GLU A 19 -3.60 -2.15 -12.86
CA GLU A 19 -4.40 -0.94 -13.08
C GLU A 19 -3.52 0.27 -13.44
N ILE A 20 -2.43 0.49 -12.71
CA ILE A 20 -1.46 1.56 -13.00
C ILE A 20 -0.87 1.36 -14.40
N LEU A 21 -0.50 0.13 -14.77
CA LEU A 21 0.04 -0.17 -16.09
C LEU A 21 -0.98 0.09 -17.19
N VAL A 22 -2.23 -0.36 -17.01
CA VAL A 22 -3.33 -0.12 -17.95
C VAL A 22 -3.59 1.36 -18.12
N GLN A 23 -3.74 2.11 -17.01
CA GLN A 23 -3.99 3.55 -17.05
C GLN A 23 -2.83 4.33 -17.68
N PHE A 24 -1.59 3.90 -17.42
CA PHE A 24 -0.40 4.46 -18.05
C PHE A 24 -0.45 4.29 -19.58
N ILE A 25 -0.78 3.09 -20.07
CA ILE A 25 -0.93 2.82 -21.51
C ILE A 25 -2.11 3.62 -22.09
N GLU A 26 -3.24 3.69 -21.40
CA GLU A 26 -4.40 4.46 -21.85
C GLU A 26 -4.08 5.94 -22.02
N THR A 27 -3.34 6.51 -21.08
CA THR A 27 -3.04 7.96 -21.01
C THR A 27 -1.85 8.35 -21.89
N HIS A 28 -0.79 7.55 -21.95
CA HIS A 28 0.50 7.96 -22.52
C HIS A 28 0.88 7.24 -23.80
N PHE A 29 0.14 6.21 -24.24
CA PHE A 29 0.47 5.54 -25.49
C PHE A 29 0.12 6.44 -26.69
N PRO A 30 1.10 6.84 -27.51
CA PRO A 30 0.90 7.79 -28.60
C PRO A 30 0.09 7.14 -29.72
N VAL A 31 -1.14 7.59 -29.91
CA VAL A 31 -2.04 7.13 -30.99
C VAL A 31 -2.39 8.23 -31.98
N GLU A 32 -2.11 9.48 -31.62
CA GLU A 32 -2.31 10.66 -32.43
C GLU A 32 -0.95 11.27 -32.79
N PRO A 33 -0.82 11.83 -34.00
CA PRO A 33 0.37 12.58 -34.41
C PRO A 33 0.49 13.89 -33.62
N ASP A 34 1.72 14.37 -33.47
CA ASP A 34 2.00 15.68 -32.86
C ASP A 34 1.35 16.82 -33.67
N GLU A 35 0.77 17.81 -33.00
CA GLU A 35 0.10 18.95 -33.64
C GLU A 35 1.05 19.77 -34.53
N HIS A 36 2.31 19.95 -34.11
CA HIS A 36 3.31 20.68 -34.90
C HIS A 36 3.66 19.94 -36.20
N PHE A 37 3.55 18.62 -36.16
CA PHE A 37 3.86 17.75 -37.29
C PHE A 37 2.69 17.67 -38.28
N MET A 38 1.43 17.78 -37.80
CA MET A 38 0.25 17.88 -38.66
C MET A 38 0.22 19.18 -39.47
N GLU A 39 0.72 20.30 -38.92
CA GLU A 39 0.84 21.57 -39.65
C GLU A 39 1.88 21.50 -40.78
N GLU A 40 3.03 20.83 -40.58
CA GLU A 40 4.05 20.66 -41.63
C GLU A 40 3.55 19.79 -42.80
N VAL A 41 2.89 18.67 -42.52
CA VAL A 41 2.38 17.73 -43.54
C VAL A 41 1.20 18.31 -44.32
N GLY A 42 0.40 19.17 -43.69
CA GLY A 42 -0.74 19.84 -44.32
C GLY A 42 -0.37 20.76 -45.49
N ILE A 43 0.92 21.09 -45.65
CA ILE A 43 1.41 22.01 -46.69
C ILE A 43 1.83 21.26 -47.98
N GLU A 44 2.22 19.96 -47.94
CA GLU A 44 2.96 19.36 -49.08
C GLU A 44 2.53 17.98 -49.64
N GLY A 45 1.63 17.15 -49.07
CA GLY A 45 1.42 15.81 -49.70
C GLY A 45 0.24 14.92 -49.31
N VAL A 46 -0.61 14.58 -50.29
CA VAL A 46 -1.74 13.63 -50.18
C VAL A 46 -1.28 12.17 -49.90
N ASN A 47 -0.16 11.75 -50.49
CA ASN A 47 0.40 10.40 -50.28
C ASN A 47 1.01 10.23 -48.88
N GLU A 48 1.62 11.29 -48.35
CA GLU A 48 2.16 11.31 -47.00
C GLU A 48 1.02 11.21 -45.98
N LEU A 49 -0.07 11.96 -46.21
CA LEU A 49 -1.31 11.86 -45.42
C LEU A 49 -1.83 10.41 -45.31
N GLN A 50 -1.82 9.65 -46.42
CA GLN A 50 -2.28 8.27 -46.43
C GLN A 50 -1.37 7.32 -45.64
N GLY A 51 -0.05 7.51 -45.71
CA GLY A 51 0.92 6.82 -44.87
C GLY A 51 0.72 7.10 -43.38
N TYR A 52 0.40 8.35 -43.02
CA TYR A 52 0.14 8.75 -41.64
C TYR A 52 -1.16 8.19 -41.07
N MET A 53 -2.25 8.19 -41.86
CA MET A 53 -3.48 7.52 -41.46
C MET A 53 -3.25 6.04 -41.16
N GLN A 54 -2.43 5.37 -41.97
CA GLN A 54 -2.07 3.97 -41.76
C GLN A 54 -1.20 3.78 -40.50
N GLN A 55 -0.25 4.67 -40.22
CA GLN A 55 0.52 4.65 -38.98
C GLN A 55 -0.37 4.85 -37.74
N GLY A 56 -1.33 5.77 -37.78
CA GLY A 56 -2.29 5.95 -36.69
C GLY A 56 -3.16 4.71 -36.43
N ILE A 57 -3.57 4.00 -37.49
CA ILE A 57 -4.26 2.70 -37.37
C ILE A 57 -3.34 1.67 -36.70
N ASN A 58 -2.07 1.59 -37.12
CA ASN A 58 -1.10 0.66 -36.55
C ASN A 58 -0.82 0.96 -35.07
N CYS A 59 -0.69 2.23 -34.68
CA CYS A 59 -0.48 2.64 -33.29
C CYS A 59 -1.70 2.29 -32.42
N ARG A 60 -2.93 2.50 -32.91
CA ARG A 60 -4.15 2.07 -32.20
C ARG A 60 -4.21 0.55 -32.04
N ALA A 61 -3.85 -0.21 -33.07
CA ALA A 61 -3.77 -1.67 -33.00
C ALA A 61 -2.71 -2.13 -31.99
N ALA A 62 -1.53 -1.51 -31.99
CA ALA A 62 -0.46 -1.79 -31.02
C ALA A 62 -0.88 -1.45 -29.58
N LYS A 63 -1.56 -0.31 -29.37
CA LYS A 63 -2.14 0.06 -28.07
C LYS A 63 -3.12 -1.00 -27.57
N ALA A 64 -4.04 -1.45 -28.43
CA ALA A 64 -5.01 -2.47 -28.09
C ALA A 64 -4.35 -3.81 -27.73
N GLN A 65 -3.31 -4.21 -28.48
CA GLN A 65 -2.53 -5.40 -28.18
C GLN A 65 -1.78 -5.28 -26.84
N LEU A 66 -1.16 -4.14 -26.56
CA LEU A 66 -0.46 -3.90 -25.29
C LEU A 66 -1.43 -3.94 -24.10
N LEU A 67 -2.62 -3.34 -24.24
CA LEU A 67 -3.66 -3.39 -23.21
C LEU A 67 -4.14 -4.83 -22.96
N GLN A 68 -4.26 -5.63 -24.01
CA GLN A 68 -4.63 -7.04 -23.89
C GLN A 68 -3.53 -7.83 -23.15
N GLN A 69 -2.27 -7.65 -23.53
CA GLN A 69 -1.13 -8.28 -22.85
C GLN A 69 -1.03 -7.85 -21.39
N ALA A 70 -1.23 -6.56 -21.08
CA ALA A 70 -1.24 -6.06 -19.72
C ALA A 70 -2.36 -6.71 -18.88
N LYS A 71 -3.52 -6.96 -19.47
CA LYS A 71 -4.65 -7.68 -18.83
C LYS A 71 -4.37 -9.16 -18.58
N GLU A 72 -3.53 -9.77 -19.41
CA GLU A 72 -3.12 -11.18 -19.28
C GLU A 72 -2.00 -11.41 -18.27
N LEU A 73 -1.25 -10.36 -17.91
CA LEU A 73 -0.23 -10.45 -16.87
C LEU A 73 -0.87 -10.76 -15.51
N ALA A 74 -0.48 -11.90 -14.93
CA ALA A 74 -0.83 -12.27 -13.57
C ALA A 74 0.05 -11.48 -12.58
N LEU A 75 -0.27 -10.21 -12.39
CA LEU A 75 0.42 -9.36 -11.42
C LEU A 75 -0.17 -9.57 -10.02
N PRO A 76 0.66 -9.54 -8.97
CA PRO A 76 0.18 -9.70 -7.61
C PRO A 76 -0.68 -8.49 -7.21
N ALA A 77 -1.61 -8.72 -6.30
CA ALA A 77 -2.31 -7.65 -5.62
C ALA A 77 -1.36 -6.86 -4.72
N THR A 78 -1.77 -5.66 -4.34
CA THR A 78 -1.06 -4.90 -3.33
C THR A 78 -1.01 -5.70 -2.03
N ALA A 79 0.18 -5.88 -1.47
CA ALA A 79 0.38 -6.68 -0.26
C ALA A 79 -0.49 -6.23 0.93
N LEU A 80 -0.74 -4.93 1.07
CA LEU A 80 -1.60 -4.41 2.13
C LEU A 80 -3.09 -4.78 1.91
N ASP A 81 -3.59 -4.73 0.68
CA ASP A 81 -5.00 -5.08 0.40
C ASP A 81 -5.21 -6.59 0.59
N ASP A 82 -4.27 -7.42 0.14
CA ASP A 82 -4.27 -8.87 0.40
C ASP A 82 -4.24 -9.18 1.91
N MET A 83 -3.39 -8.49 2.67
CA MET A 83 -3.33 -8.65 4.13
C MET A 83 -4.64 -8.22 4.80
N ILE A 84 -5.23 -7.09 4.41
CA ILE A 84 -6.52 -6.63 4.96
C ILE A 84 -7.62 -7.66 4.67
N GLU A 85 -7.68 -8.19 3.45
CA GLU A 85 -8.65 -9.22 3.07
C GLU A 85 -8.48 -10.49 3.91
N GLN A 86 -7.26 -11.00 4.05
CA GLN A 86 -6.97 -12.17 4.87
C GLN A 86 -7.29 -11.98 6.36
N LEU A 87 -7.25 -10.73 6.84
CA LEU A 87 -7.63 -10.36 8.21
C LEU A 87 -9.14 -10.15 8.39
N GLY A 88 -9.96 -10.47 7.38
CA GLY A 88 -11.42 -10.36 7.43
C GLY A 88 -11.99 -9.09 6.81
N GLY A 89 -11.17 -8.36 6.05
CA GLY A 89 -11.59 -7.18 5.30
C GLY A 89 -11.57 -5.88 6.11
N PRO A 90 -11.97 -4.77 5.47
CA PRO A 90 -11.81 -3.43 6.03
C PRO A 90 -12.65 -3.14 7.27
N GLU A 91 -13.74 -3.87 7.48
CA GLU A 91 -14.58 -3.75 8.67
C GLU A 91 -13.91 -4.34 9.92
N MET A 92 -12.95 -5.26 9.75
CA MET A 92 -12.25 -5.91 10.85
C MET A 92 -10.89 -5.26 11.17
N VAL A 93 -10.36 -4.46 10.24
CA VAL A 93 -9.02 -3.87 10.31
C VAL A 93 -9.09 -2.35 10.36
N ALA A 94 -8.53 -1.77 11.42
CA ALA A 94 -8.36 -0.34 11.56
C ALA A 94 -7.16 0.13 10.74
N GLU A 95 -7.43 0.60 9.52
CA GLU A 95 -6.40 1.08 8.61
C GLU A 95 -6.10 2.57 8.86
N MET A 96 -4.89 2.88 9.34
CA MET A 96 -4.39 4.23 9.54
C MET A 96 -3.18 4.46 8.63
N THR A 97 -3.45 4.54 7.33
CA THR A 97 -2.42 4.82 6.31
C THR A 97 -2.77 6.04 5.48
N GLY A 98 -1.79 6.55 4.71
CA GLY A 98 -1.98 7.71 3.85
C GLY A 98 -2.64 7.42 2.50
N ARG A 99 -2.98 6.16 2.18
CA ARG A 99 -3.63 5.83 0.90
C ARG A 99 -5.06 6.38 0.87
N LYS A 100 -5.46 6.94 -0.28
CA LYS A 100 -6.81 7.54 -0.48
C LYS A 100 -7.87 6.53 -0.92
N GLY A 101 -7.46 5.34 -1.34
CA GLY A 101 -8.37 4.27 -1.70
C GLY A 101 -7.69 2.92 -1.60
N ARG A 102 -8.50 1.89 -1.69
CA ARG A 102 -8.12 0.48 -1.49
C ARG A 102 -8.98 -0.40 -2.40
N LEU A 103 -8.55 -1.65 -2.56
CA LEU A 103 -9.36 -2.63 -3.27
C LEU A 103 -10.18 -3.43 -2.25
N VAL A 104 -11.49 -3.54 -2.48
CA VAL A 104 -12.40 -4.28 -1.60
C VAL A 104 -13.12 -5.36 -2.39
N ARG A 105 -13.29 -6.53 -1.76
CA ARG A 105 -14.05 -7.63 -2.34
C ARG A 105 -15.55 -7.42 -2.14
N ALA A 106 -16.29 -7.39 -3.24
CA ALA A 106 -17.75 -7.40 -3.30
C ALA A 106 -18.23 -8.74 -3.88
N GLY A 107 -18.36 -9.76 -3.02
CA GLY A 107 -18.71 -11.12 -3.44
C GLY A 107 -17.57 -11.79 -4.22
N GLN A 108 -17.81 -12.11 -5.50
CA GLN A 108 -16.80 -12.71 -6.39
C GLN A 108 -16.04 -11.67 -7.23
N ARG A 109 -16.31 -10.37 -7.03
CA ARG A 109 -15.68 -9.28 -7.76
C ARG A 109 -14.91 -8.38 -6.81
N TYR A 110 -13.95 -7.65 -7.35
CA TYR A 110 -13.24 -6.61 -6.63
C TYR A 110 -13.62 -5.25 -7.20
N GLY A 111 -13.64 -4.25 -6.34
CA GLY A 111 -13.87 -2.87 -6.72
C GLY A 111 -12.91 -1.96 -5.96
N TYR A 112 -12.51 -0.88 -6.63
CA TYR A 112 -11.80 0.20 -5.97
C TYR A 112 -12.78 0.99 -5.09
N GLU A 113 -12.42 1.17 -3.83
CA GLU A 113 -13.19 1.93 -2.84
C GLU A 113 -12.34 3.10 -2.32
N PRO A 114 -12.80 4.36 -2.45
CA PRO A 114 -12.15 5.48 -1.81
C PRO A 114 -12.29 5.39 -0.29
N ARG A 115 -11.19 5.60 0.45
CA ARG A 115 -11.17 5.61 1.93
C ARG A 115 -11.69 6.91 2.53
N CYS A 116 -11.65 7.99 1.77
CA CYS A 116 -12.16 9.30 2.17
C CYS A 116 -13.14 9.81 1.11
N ARG A 117 -14.15 10.57 1.53
CA ARG A 117 -15.02 11.26 0.56
C ARG A 117 -14.24 12.44 -0.05
N PRO A 118 -14.62 12.91 -1.25
CA PRO A 118 -14.03 14.13 -1.80
C PRO A 118 -14.18 15.29 -0.81
N GLY A 119 -13.05 15.85 -0.36
CA GLY A 119 -13.00 16.95 0.60
C GLY A 119 -12.73 16.55 2.06
N ASP A 120 -12.78 15.26 2.39
CA ASP A 120 -12.42 14.77 3.74
C ASP A 120 -10.89 14.75 3.92
N ASP A 121 -10.44 15.13 5.11
CA ASP A 121 -9.04 15.00 5.52
C ASP A 121 -8.75 13.55 5.93
N MET A 122 -7.68 12.97 5.37
CA MET A 122 -7.22 11.63 5.72
C MET A 122 -6.90 11.50 7.22
N ASP A 123 -6.49 12.58 7.87
CA ASP A 123 -6.25 12.57 9.31
C ASP A 123 -7.54 12.30 10.09
N GLN A 124 -8.68 12.82 9.64
CA GLN A 124 -9.98 12.53 10.28
C GLN A 124 -10.39 11.07 10.12
N VAL A 125 -10.13 10.47 8.95
CA VAL A 125 -10.36 9.04 8.72
C VAL A 125 -9.49 8.21 9.66
N ASN A 126 -8.20 8.56 9.79
CA ASN A 126 -7.27 7.85 10.66
C ASN A 126 -7.66 7.99 12.16
N VAL A 127 -8.19 9.14 12.58
CA VAL A 127 -8.71 9.33 13.95
C VAL A 127 -9.90 8.42 14.23
N LYS A 128 -10.85 8.29 13.29
CA LYS A 128 -11.99 7.36 13.43
C LYS A 128 -11.53 5.91 13.49
N GLU A 129 -10.59 5.51 12.64
CA GLU A 129 -10.02 4.15 12.65
C GLU A 129 -9.28 3.84 13.97
N LYS A 130 -8.54 4.82 14.52
CA LYS A 130 -7.98 4.73 15.87
C LYS A 130 -9.07 4.50 16.91
N GLU A 131 -10.19 5.22 16.86
CA GLU A 131 -11.29 5.03 17.80
C GLU A 131 -11.89 3.64 17.71
N HIS A 132 -12.11 3.12 16.50
CA HIS A 132 -12.56 1.74 16.29
C HIS A 132 -11.60 0.69 16.88
N PHE A 133 -10.29 0.94 16.78
CA PHE A 133 -9.32 0.07 17.42
C PHE A 133 -9.35 0.16 18.96
N MET A 134 -9.41 1.38 19.49
CA MET A 134 -9.32 1.64 20.92
C MET A 134 -10.60 1.28 21.70
N ASN A 135 -11.77 1.34 21.04
CA ASN A 135 -13.03 0.84 21.59
C ASN A 135 -13.19 -0.68 21.43
N GLY A 136 -12.37 -1.33 20.59
CA GLY A 136 -12.34 -2.77 20.39
C GLY A 136 -13.34 -3.28 19.34
N THR A 137 -13.96 -2.40 18.56
CA THR A 137 -14.77 -2.78 17.39
C THR A 137 -13.90 -3.40 16.30
N LYS A 138 -12.67 -2.89 16.11
CA LYS A 138 -11.64 -3.50 15.27
C LYS A 138 -10.47 -3.95 16.14
N LEU A 139 -10.02 -5.20 15.98
CA LEU A 139 -8.98 -5.78 16.84
C LEU A 139 -7.58 -5.75 16.22
N VAL A 140 -7.49 -5.46 14.93
CA VAL A 140 -6.23 -5.32 14.21
C VAL A 140 -6.11 -3.88 13.73
N ALA A 141 -4.94 -3.28 13.92
CA ALA A 141 -4.63 -1.95 13.41
C ALA A 141 -3.41 -2.03 12.50
N ILE A 142 -3.48 -1.38 11.35
CA ILE A 142 -2.35 -1.23 10.43
C ILE A 142 -2.01 0.26 10.34
N ILE A 143 -0.75 0.58 10.61
CA ILE A 143 -0.22 1.94 10.59
C ILE A 143 0.91 2.06 9.58
N SER A 144 1.08 3.24 9.00
CA SER A 144 2.22 3.61 8.16
C SER A 144 2.85 4.92 8.66
N ASP A 145 3.97 5.37 8.08
CA ASP A 145 4.60 6.65 8.46
C ASP A 145 3.63 7.85 8.28
N ALA A 146 2.62 7.73 7.41
CA ALA A 146 1.57 8.72 7.23
C ALA A 146 0.64 8.89 8.44
N ALA A 147 0.57 7.92 9.35
CA ALA A 147 -0.14 8.02 10.63
C ALA A 147 0.70 8.65 11.77
N SER A 148 1.80 9.32 11.43
CA SER A 148 2.73 9.91 12.39
C SER A 148 2.15 11.04 13.25
N THR A 149 0.99 11.59 12.87
CA THR A 149 0.23 12.63 13.60
C THR A 149 -0.36 12.12 14.92
N GLY A 150 0.49 12.00 15.96
CA GLY A 150 0.04 11.89 17.36
C GLY A 150 -0.81 10.65 17.74
N ILE A 151 -1.06 9.72 16.82
CA ILE A 151 -1.90 8.54 17.10
C ILE A 151 -1.24 7.66 18.16
N SER A 152 -2.02 7.29 19.16
CA SER A 152 -1.63 6.45 20.28
C SER A 152 -2.55 5.23 20.35
N LEU A 153 -1.95 4.05 20.31
CA LEU A 153 -2.63 2.75 20.23
C LEU A 153 -2.27 1.83 21.42
N HIS A 154 -1.61 2.37 22.44
CA HIS A 154 -1.27 1.62 23.64
C HIS A 154 -2.52 1.07 24.35
N ALA A 155 -2.36 0.00 25.13
CA ALA A 155 -3.44 -0.57 25.92
C ALA A 155 -3.70 0.28 27.16
N GLU A 156 -4.31 1.45 27.00
CA GLU A 156 -4.56 2.41 28.07
C GLU A 156 -5.59 1.89 29.10
N ARG A 157 -5.47 2.31 30.36
CA ARG A 157 -6.42 1.94 31.44
C ARG A 157 -7.84 2.47 31.25
N GLY A 158 -7.98 3.63 30.59
CA GLY A 158 -9.26 4.32 30.41
C GLY A 158 -10.03 3.96 29.13
N VAL A 159 -9.53 3.06 28.30
CA VAL A 159 -10.18 2.68 27.04
C VAL A 159 -10.76 1.28 27.10
N ALA A 160 -11.79 1.00 26.29
CA ALA A 160 -12.45 -0.31 26.32
C ALA A 160 -11.52 -1.46 25.88
N ASN A 161 -10.68 -1.24 24.87
CA ASN A 161 -9.76 -2.27 24.39
C ASN A 161 -8.43 -2.25 25.16
N THR A 162 -8.41 -2.88 26.33
CA THR A 162 -7.22 -2.99 27.21
C THR A 162 -6.34 -4.22 26.92
N ARG A 163 -6.63 -4.98 25.86
CA ARG A 163 -5.89 -6.20 25.50
C ARG A 163 -4.40 -5.90 25.27
N ARG A 164 -3.52 -6.80 25.71
CA ARG A 164 -2.07 -6.67 25.46
C ARG A 164 -1.80 -6.49 23.96
N ARG A 165 -1.01 -5.48 23.61
CA ARG A 165 -0.65 -5.20 22.22
C ARG A 165 0.43 -6.15 21.74
N ILE A 166 0.24 -6.72 20.56
CA ILE A 166 1.30 -7.37 19.78
C ILE A 166 1.62 -6.43 18.64
N HIS A 167 2.78 -5.76 18.72
CA HIS A 167 3.22 -4.82 17.70
C HIS A 167 4.13 -5.56 16.72
N ILE A 168 3.66 -5.72 15.49
CA ILE A 168 4.40 -6.37 14.41
C ILE A 168 4.96 -5.29 13.48
N THR A 169 6.28 -5.23 13.35
CA THR A 169 6.96 -4.33 12.42
C THR A 169 7.32 -5.11 11.17
N ILE A 170 6.63 -4.78 10.07
CA ILE A 170 6.83 -5.37 8.74
C ILE A 170 7.95 -4.67 7.98
N GLU A 171 8.05 -3.35 8.14
CA GLU A 171 9.07 -2.51 7.54
C GLU A 171 9.76 -1.71 8.65
N LEU A 172 11.07 -1.91 8.80
CA LEU A 172 11.87 -1.12 9.73
C LEU A 172 12.07 0.28 9.17
N ALA A 173 11.91 1.30 10.02
CA ALA A 173 12.20 2.66 9.61
C ALA A 173 13.69 2.84 9.31
N TRP A 174 13.96 3.63 8.29
CA TRP A 174 15.26 4.12 7.82
C TRP A 174 16.17 4.71 8.90
N SER A 175 15.64 5.09 10.05
CA SER A 175 16.42 5.50 11.22
C SER A 175 15.94 4.84 12.52
N ALA A 176 16.87 4.70 13.46
CA ALA A 176 16.57 4.21 14.82
C ALA A 176 15.62 5.16 15.56
N GLU A 177 15.77 6.48 15.42
CA GLU A 177 14.88 7.47 16.02
C GLU A 177 13.44 7.28 15.55
N LYS A 178 13.22 7.15 14.23
CA LYS A 178 11.89 6.88 13.67
C LYS A 178 11.36 5.55 14.16
N THR A 179 12.21 4.52 14.25
CA THR A 179 11.81 3.22 14.80
C THR A 179 11.31 3.38 16.24
N ILE A 180 12.02 4.09 17.11
CA ILE A 180 11.58 4.36 18.49
C ILE A 180 10.23 5.09 18.50
N GLN A 181 10.05 6.10 17.64
CA GLN A 181 8.78 6.82 17.54
C GLN A 181 7.61 5.94 17.09
N GLN A 182 7.86 4.96 16.21
CA GLN A 182 6.88 3.98 15.76
C GLN A 182 6.55 2.98 16.87
N LEU A 183 7.56 2.44 17.59
CA LEU A 183 7.35 1.54 18.73
C LEU A 183 6.60 2.25 19.89
N GLY A 184 6.86 3.55 20.08
CA GLY A 184 6.18 4.41 21.06
C GLY A 184 4.70 4.66 20.78
N ARG A 185 4.17 4.21 19.64
CA ARG A 185 2.72 4.26 19.34
C ARG A 185 1.94 3.29 20.20
N THR A 186 2.55 2.16 20.58
CA THR A 186 1.93 1.14 21.43
C THR A 186 2.53 1.06 22.83
N HIS A 187 3.63 1.76 23.10
CA HIS A 187 4.32 1.75 24.39
C HIS A 187 4.23 3.12 25.08
N ARG A 188 3.49 3.21 26.19
CA ARG A 188 3.29 4.46 26.97
C ARG A 188 3.18 4.16 28.47
N SER A 189 3.46 5.16 29.32
CA SER A 189 3.47 4.99 30.79
C SER A 189 2.11 4.60 31.42
N ASN A 190 0.99 5.02 30.83
CA ASN A 190 -0.36 4.73 31.35
C ASN A 190 -0.98 3.41 30.83
N GLN A 191 -0.17 2.51 30.26
CA GLN A 191 -0.66 1.24 29.72
C GLN A 191 -0.96 0.21 30.83
N CYS A 192 -2.02 -0.58 30.66
CA CYS A 192 -2.34 -1.74 31.49
C CYS A 192 -1.29 -2.84 31.37
N SER A 193 -0.67 -2.96 30.20
CA SER A 193 0.33 -3.99 29.93
C SER A 193 1.32 -3.51 28.88
N ALA A 194 2.58 -3.95 29.01
CA ALA A 194 3.60 -3.69 28.01
C ALA A 194 3.31 -4.44 26.69
N PRO A 195 3.59 -3.81 25.53
CA PRO A 195 3.44 -4.47 24.24
C PRO A 195 4.48 -5.59 24.07
N CYS A 196 4.11 -6.63 23.33
CA CYS A 196 5.07 -7.58 22.78
C CYS A 196 5.46 -7.15 21.37
N PHE A 197 6.74 -6.88 21.15
CA PHE A 197 7.27 -6.50 19.83
C PHE A 197 7.67 -7.74 19.02
N LYS A 198 7.33 -7.73 17.73
CA LYS A 198 7.71 -8.74 16.73
C LYS A 198 8.28 -8.02 15.51
N LEU A 199 9.57 -8.20 15.25
CA LEU A 199 10.22 -7.66 14.07
C LEU A 199 10.23 -8.76 12.99
N MET A 200 9.67 -8.47 11.81
CA MET A 200 9.79 -9.35 10.66
C MET A 200 10.96 -8.88 9.81
N ILE A 201 11.88 -9.80 9.51
CA ILE A 201 13.06 -9.54 8.69
C ILE A 201 13.20 -10.69 7.72
N THR A 202 13.32 -10.42 6.42
CA THR A 202 13.56 -11.47 5.44
C THR A 202 15.01 -11.94 5.42
N THR A 203 15.29 -13.05 4.72
CA THR A 203 16.66 -13.56 4.53
C THR A 203 17.44 -12.79 3.47
N VAL A 204 16.88 -11.73 2.88
CA VAL A 204 17.55 -10.91 1.88
C VAL A 204 18.67 -10.12 2.54
N GLY A 205 19.91 -10.30 2.08
CA GLY A 205 21.09 -9.72 2.71
C GLY A 205 21.10 -8.18 2.78
N GLY A 206 20.39 -7.50 1.87
CA GLY A 206 20.17 -6.06 1.95
C GLY A 206 19.39 -5.66 3.20
N GLU A 207 18.28 -6.34 3.46
CA GLU A 207 17.41 -6.09 4.61
C GLU A 207 18.08 -6.48 5.93
N GLN A 208 18.80 -7.62 5.97
CA GLN A 208 19.54 -8.02 7.17
C GLN A 208 20.62 -7.00 7.56
N ARG A 209 21.39 -6.49 6.59
CA ARG A 209 22.41 -5.46 6.85
C ARG A 209 21.77 -4.18 7.37
N PHE A 210 20.65 -3.78 6.78
CA PHE A 210 19.90 -2.61 7.19
C PHE A 210 19.33 -2.76 8.60
N ALA A 211 18.65 -3.86 8.90
CA ALA A 211 18.09 -4.17 10.22
C ALA A 211 19.17 -4.21 11.30
N ALA A 212 20.32 -4.85 11.02
CA ALA A 212 21.44 -4.89 11.95
C ALA A 212 22.03 -3.50 12.24
N ALA A 213 22.05 -2.60 11.25
CA ALA A 213 22.51 -1.23 11.45
C ALA A 213 21.54 -0.41 12.30
N VAL A 214 20.22 -0.60 12.14
CA VAL A 214 19.20 0.03 12.98
C VAL A 214 19.27 -0.52 14.41
N ALA A 215 19.40 -1.84 14.58
CA ALA A 215 19.52 -2.50 15.88
C ALA A 215 20.71 -1.98 16.69
N ARG A 216 21.91 -1.91 16.08
CA ARG A 216 23.10 -1.33 16.75
C ARG A 216 22.87 0.10 17.22
N ARG A 217 22.16 0.91 16.42
CA ARG A 217 21.82 2.29 16.81
C ARG A 217 20.81 2.32 17.96
N LEU A 218 19.81 1.44 17.96
CA LEU A 218 18.86 1.30 19.07
C LEU A 218 19.56 0.91 20.38
N GLU A 219 20.52 -0.03 20.32
CA GLU A 219 21.34 -0.43 21.47
C GLU A 219 22.17 0.74 22.01
N LEU A 220 22.86 1.48 21.15
CA LEU A 220 23.65 2.65 21.55
C LEU A 220 22.76 3.74 22.18
N MET A 221 21.56 3.97 21.64
CA MET A 221 20.62 4.94 22.20
C MET A 221 20.05 4.49 23.54
N GLY A 222 19.81 3.19 23.72
CA GLY A 222 19.43 2.62 25.01
C GLY A 222 20.55 2.73 26.04
N ALA A 223 21.80 2.52 25.63
CA ALA A 223 22.98 2.68 26.49
C ALA A 223 23.27 4.15 26.87
N LEU A 224 22.95 5.11 26.00
CA LEU A 224 23.11 6.54 26.25
C LEU A 224 21.94 7.16 27.04
N ARG A 225 20.81 6.46 27.16
CA ARG A 225 19.61 6.89 27.92
C ARG A 225 19.30 5.97 29.10
N GLY A 226 20.28 5.16 29.53
CA GLY A 226 20.15 4.25 30.66
C GLY A 226 20.43 4.95 31.98
N ASP A 227 19.33 5.39 32.62
CA ASP A 227 19.16 5.28 34.07
C ASP A 227 18.55 3.90 34.38
#